data_AF-A0A8T3E621-F1
#
_entry.id   AF-A0A8T3E621-F1
#
_cell.length_a   1.000
_cell.length_b   1.000
_cell.length_c   1.000
_cell.angle_alpha   90.00
_cell.angle_beta   90.00
_cell.angle_gamma   90.00
#
_symmetry.space_group_name_H-M   'P 1'
#
loop_
_entity.id
_entity.type
_entity.pdbx_description
1 polymer ?
#
loop_
_entity_poly.entity_id
_entity_poly.type
_entity_poly.pdbx_seq_one_letter_code
_entity_poly.pdbx_strand_id
1 'polypeptide(L)'
;MGIRKKNKNPPILSHEFVIQNHADIVSCIAMLFVLGLLFEVTSHVAGLFITVQHNVTITTNEGPEELAVNFFHHGPKDVATMFFYMLIAIIFHAVIQECLLDKINRKMHLSKIKHTKFDESGQLSTFYMLSCGWGTSILLSENILSSPVNLWEGYPHTLMPFQMKFFYISQLAYWLHAVPELYFQKTKSEDIPAQVGYISLYLAHIAGAYILNLNRLGLVLMVLHYFIELIFHLSRMVYFSNQNRQFGFKVWAVLFVVGRLLTLSLSVLTVGFGLAGAEWQGPNLATGNFNTPFVRISALAGICATQAFMVWKFINFQLRRWRERAQSLQLQLRKPAPAKGKSRRDRGVAANGIDGVLANGADSPRTRKEKLS
;
A
#
# COMPACT_ATOMS: atom_id res chain seq x y z
N MET A 1 -14.19 18.22 45.18
CA MET A 1 -14.17 18.77 43.81
C MET A 1 -14.36 17.61 42.85
N GLY A 2 -15.52 17.53 42.19
CA GLY A 2 -15.97 16.32 41.50
C GLY A 2 -15.12 15.95 40.28
N ILE A 3 -14.67 14.70 40.23
CA ILE A 3 -14.12 14.08 39.02
C ILE A 3 -15.26 14.02 38.00
N ARG A 4 -15.30 15.00 37.10
CA ARG A 4 -16.21 14.99 35.96
C ARG A 4 -15.84 13.74 35.13
N LYS A 5 -16.69 12.71 35.18
CA LYS A 5 -16.66 11.61 34.20
C LYS A 5 -16.73 12.26 32.81
N LYS A 6 -15.62 12.25 32.07
CA LYS A 6 -15.62 12.58 30.64
C LYS A 6 -16.66 11.67 30.00
N ASN A 7 -17.73 12.23 29.45
CA ASN A 7 -18.70 11.46 28.68
C ASN A 7 -17.90 10.75 27.57
N LYS A 8 -17.97 9.42 27.53
CA LYS A 8 -17.17 8.61 26.59
C LYS A 8 -17.57 8.84 25.14
N ASN A 9 -18.76 9.38 24.91
CA ASN A 9 -19.29 9.66 23.58
C ASN A 9 -19.19 11.16 23.30
N PRO A 10 -18.57 11.56 22.17
CA PRO A 10 -18.50 12.96 21.79
C PRO A 10 -19.90 13.51 21.46
N PRO A 11 -20.12 14.83 21.55
CA PRO A 11 -21.39 15.43 21.15
C PRO A 11 -21.76 15.07 19.71
N ILE A 12 -23.05 14.83 19.45
CA ILE A 12 -23.58 14.51 18.12
C ILE A 12 -23.19 15.64 17.14
N LEU A 13 -22.68 15.28 15.96
CA LEU A 13 -22.12 16.19 14.92
C LEU A 13 -20.86 16.98 15.30
N SER A 14 -20.25 16.73 16.46
CA SER A 14 -18.94 17.28 16.74
C SER A 14 -17.87 16.70 15.80
N HIS A 15 -16.75 17.41 15.68
CA HIS A 15 -15.61 16.95 14.89
C HIS A 15 -15.15 15.52 15.29
N GLU A 16 -15.14 15.21 16.59
CA GLU A 16 -14.77 13.88 17.08
C GLU A 16 -15.83 12.82 16.76
N PHE A 17 -17.11 13.18 16.75
CA PHE A 17 -18.20 12.28 16.37
C PHE A 17 -18.09 11.87 14.89
N VAL A 18 -17.84 12.82 13.99
CA VAL A 18 -17.70 12.54 12.55
C VAL A 18 -16.52 11.61 12.30
N ILE A 19 -15.37 11.83 12.94
CA ILE A 19 -14.20 10.97 12.78
C ILE A 19 -14.47 9.55 13.30
N GLN A 20 -15.12 9.41 14.46
CA GLN A 20 -15.36 8.09 15.05
C GLN A 20 -16.39 7.26 14.26
N ASN A 21 -17.39 7.91 13.65
CA ASN A 21 -18.49 7.25 12.96
C ASN A 21 -18.42 7.42 11.43
N HIS A 22 -17.26 7.77 10.87
CA HIS A 22 -17.12 8.08 9.45
C HIS A 22 -17.59 6.93 8.55
N ALA A 23 -17.30 5.68 8.92
CA ALA A 23 -17.73 4.50 8.16
C ALA A 23 -19.26 4.40 8.08
N ASP A 24 -19.97 4.59 9.20
CA ASP A 24 -21.44 4.55 9.25
C ASP A 24 -22.06 5.73 8.49
N ILE A 25 -21.51 6.94 8.65
CA ILE A 25 -21.98 8.14 7.94
C ILE A 25 -21.83 7.94 6.44
N VAL A 26 -20.65 7.48 5.98
CA VAL A 26 -20.38 7.25 4.56
C VAL A 26 -21.21 6.09 4.02
N SER A 27 -21.45 5.04 4.83
CA SER A 27 -22.36 3.95 4.50
C SER A 27 -23.80 4.45 4.29
N CYS A 28 -24.30 5.32 5.16
CA CYS A 28 -25.60 5.98 4.99
C CYS A 28 -25.66 6.78 3.68
N ILE A 29 -24.60 7.51 3.31
CA ILE A 29 -24.52 8.25 2.04
C ILE A 29 -24.52 7.28 0.84
N ALA A 30 -23.72 6.21 0.89
CA ALA A 30 -23.67 5.21 -0.16
C ALA A 30 -25.04 4.50 -0.35
N MET A 31 -25.72 4.20 0.77
CA MET A 31 -27.07 3.64 0.82
C MET A 31 -28.10 4.51 0.09
N LEU A 32 -27.98 5.84 0.13
CA LEU A 32 -28.90 6.72 -0.61
C LEU A 32 -28.84 6.49 -2.12
N PHE A 33 -27.63 6.28 -2.67
CA PHE A 33 -27.50 5.94 -4.09
C PHE A 33 -28.11 4.56 -4.39
N VAL A 34 -27.88 3.57 -3.52
CA VAL A 34 -28.43 2.21 -3.71
C VAL A 34 -29.95 2.22 -3.64
N LEU A 35 -30.54 2.88 -2.63
CA LEU A 35 -32.00 3.05 -2.52
C LEU A 35 -32.56 3.86 -3.69
N GLY A 36 -31.78 4.79 -4.25
CA GLY A 36 -32.14 5.54 -5.45
C GLY A 36 -32.37 4.65 -6.68
N LEU A 37 -31.84 3.43 -6.72
CA LEU A 37 -32.15 2.46 -7.79
C LEU A 37 -33.55 1.87 -7.69
N LEU A 38 -34.20 1.94 -6.52
CA LEU A 38 -35.51 1.31 -6.29
C LEU A 38 -36.68 2.10 -6.90
N PHE A 39 -36.51 3.40 -7.12
CA PHE A 39 -37.54 4.26 -7.72
C PHE A 39 -37.16 4.66 -9.14
N GLU A 40 -38.10 4.56 -10.06
CA GLU A 40 -37.90 4.82 -11.50
C GLU A 40 -37.27 6.20 -11.76
N VAL A 41 -37.80 7.25 -11.14
CA VAL A 41 -37.30 8.64 -11.30
C VAL A 41 -35.86 8.81 -10.83
N THR A 42 -35.49 8.21 -9.69
CA THR A 42 -34.13 8.35 -9.12
C THR A 42 -33.14 7.36 -9.72
N SER A 43 -33.62 6.29 -10.36
CA SER A 43 -32.79 5.20 -10.88
C SER A 43 -31.79 5.68 -11.94
N HIS A 44 -32.18 6.63 -12.79
CA HIS A 44 -31.30 7.22 -13.80
C HIS A 44 -30.11 7.97 -13.17
N VAL A 45 -30.36 8.69 -12.07
CA VAL A 45 -29.33 9.44 -11.36
C VAL A 45 -28.45 8.49 -10.55
N ALA A 46 -29.04 7.56 -9.81
CA ALA A 46 -28.30 6.54 -9.05
C ALA A 46 -27.44 5.67 -9.96
N GLY A 47 -27.94 5.31 -11.15
CA GLY A 47 -27.23 4.55 -12.17
C GLY A 47 -25.93 5.21 -12.62
N LEU A 48 -25.87 6.55 -12.71
CA LEU A 48 -24.67 7.31 -13.05
C LEU A 48 -23.50 7.04 -12.07
N PHE A 49 -23.84 6.89 -10.79
CA PHE A 49 -22.89 6.68 -9.71
C PHE A 49 -22.51 5.20 -9.55
N ILE A 50 -23.46 4.28 -9.71
CA ILE A 50 -23.23 2.87 -9.37
C ILE A 50 -22.67 2.06 -10.55
N THR A 51 -23.20 2.28 -11.76
CA THR A 51 -22.89 1.46 -12.93
C THR A 51 -21.68 1.98 -13.68
N VAL A 52 -20.96 1.08 -14.35
CA VAL A 52 -19.86 1.45 -15.26
C VAL A 52 -20.44 2.15 -16.48
N GLN A 53 -20.00 3.38 -16.75
CA GLN A 53 -20.58 4.25 -17.78
C GLN A 53 -20.00 3.97 -19.17
N HIS A 54 -20.58 4.57 -20.23
CA HIS A 54 -20.04 4.55 -21.60
C HIS A 54 -19.94 3.14 -22.22
N ASN A 55 -20.97 2.30 -22.01
CA ASN A 55 -21.10 0.98 -22.65
C ASN A 55 -21.31 1.11 -24.17
N VAL A 56 -20.68 0.23 -24.92
CA VAL A 56 -20.80 0.05 -26.37
C VAL A 56 -20.95 -1.44 -26.63
N THR A 57 -22.07 -1.83 -27.22
CA THR A 57 -22.33 -3.23 -27.58
C THR A 57 -21.92 -3.45 -29.03
N ILE A 58 -21.00 -4.38 -29.26
CA ILE A 58 -20.56 -4.79 -30.60
C ILE A 58 -21.14 -6.18 -30.87
N THR A 59 -21.93 -6.31 -31.93
CA THR A 59 -22.44 -7.60 -32.41
C THR A 59 -21.41 -8.21 -33.36
N THR A 60 -21.00 -9.45 -33.09
CA THR A 60 -20.12 -10.20 -34.00
C THR A 60 -20.97 -11.13 -34.86
N ASN A 61 -20.94 -10.94 -36.18
CA ASN A 61 -21.71 -11.74 -37.15
C ASN A 61 -21.02 -13.07 -37.50
N GLU A 62 -20.29 -13.67 -36.56
CA GLU A 62 -19.55 -14.93 -36.79
C GLU A 62 -20.24 -16.11 -36.09
N GLY A 63 -21.43 -16.48 -36.57
CA GLY A 63 -22.13 -17.70 -36.15
C GLY A 63 -23.67 -17.61 -36.20
N PRO A 64 -24.39 -18.73 -36.01
CA PRO A 64 -25.85 -18.75 -35.93
C PRO A 64 -26.42 -18.11 -34.64
N GLU A 65 -25.57 -17.74 -33.68
CA GLU A 65 -25.94 -17.00 -32.48
C GLU A 65 -25.25 -15.62 -32.48
N GLU A 66 -26.02 -14.54 -32.48
CA GLU A 66 -25.51 -13.17 -32.31
C GLU A 66 -24.90 -13.02 -30.91
N LEU A 67 -23.58 -13.19 -30.79
CA LEU A 67 -22.85 -12.90 -29.56
C LEU A 67 -22.59 -11.39 -29.48
N ALA A 68 -23.41 -10.71 -28.68
CA ALA A 68 -23.24 -9.31 -28.31
C ALA A 68 -22.17 -9.16 -27.21
N VAL A 69 -21.02 -8.57 -27.54
CA VAL A 69 -19.94 -8.31 -26.57
C VAL A 69 -19.97 -6.83 -26.15
N ASN A 70 -19.92 -6.58 -24.85
CA ASN A 70 -19.96 -5.23 -24.28
C ASN A 70 -18.55 -4.69 -24.01
N PHE A 71 -18.23 -3.55 -24.62
CA PHE A 71 -17.00 -2.78 -24.41
C PHE A 71 -17.33 -1.40 -23.85
N PHE A 72 -16.30 -0.72 -23.34
CA PHE A 72 -16.49 0.59 -22.71
C PHE A 72 -15.42 1.58 -23.12
N HIS A 73 -15.84 2.81 -23.40
CA HIS A 73 -14.95 3.95 -23.54
C HIS A 73 -14.65 4.60 -22.19
N HIS A 74 -13.59 5.39 -22.08
CA HIS A 74 -13.47 6.33 -20.96
C HIS A 74 -14.34 7.57 -21.21
N GLY A 75 -14.77 8.26 -20.16
CA GLY A 75 -15.47 9.53 -20.34
C GLY A 75 -15.81 10.26 -19.04
N PRO A 76 -16.36 11.48 -19.13
CA PRO A 76 -16.53 12.37 -17.97
C PRO A 76 -17.52 11.83 -16.92
N LYS A 77 -18.53 11.04 -17.33
CA LYS A 77 -19.47 10.42 -16.38
C LYS A 77 -18.79 9.44 -15.42
N ASP A 78 -17.60 8.93 -15.77
CA ASP A 78 -16.83 8.05 -14.91
C ASP A 78 -16.43 8.77 -13.60
N VAL A 79 -16.42 10.10 -13.54
CA VAL A 79 -16.15 10.88 -12.31
C VAL A 79 -17.20 10.62 -11.23
N ALA A 80 -18.49 10.55 -11.62
CA ALA A 80 -19.55 10.20 -10.68
C ALA A 80 -19.38 8.77 -10.17
N THR A 81 -19.02 7.85 -11.06
CA THR A 81 -18.74 6.46 -10.72
C THR A 81 -17.55 6.34 -9.76
N MET A 82 -16.44 7.02 -10.06
CA MET A 82 -15.27 7.09 -9.19
C MET A 82 -15.60 7.65 -7.80
N PHE A 83 -16.44 8.68 -7.72
CA PHE A 83 -16.88 9.23 -6.44
C PHE A 83 -17.66 8.18 -5.61
N PHE A 84 -18.59 7.45 -6.22
CA PHE A 84 -19.32 6.40 -5.52
C PHE A 84 -18.39 5.31 -5.01
N TYR A 85 -17.50 4.78 -5.86
CA TYR A 85 -16.55 3.75 -5.44
C TYR A 85 -15.51 4.27 -4.44
N MET A 86 -15.26 5.58 -4.37
CA MET A 86 -14.46 6.17 -3.30
C MET A 86 -15.17 6.05 -1.95
N LEU A 87 -16.50 6.27 -1.89
CA LEU A 87 -17.29 6.03 -0.67
C LEU A 87 -17.22 4.56 -0.26
N ILE A 88 -17.36 3.65 -1.23
CA ILE A 88 -17.21 2.21 -1.00
C ILE A 88 -15.79 1.90 -0.47
N ALA A 89 -14.74 2.49 -1.03
CA ALA A 89 -13.37 2.32 -0.54
C ALA A 89 -13.17 2.81 0.91
N ILE A 90 -13.81 3.90 1.33
CA ILE A 90 -13.80 4.35 2.74
C ILE A 90 -14.44 3.29 3.65
N ILE A 91 -15.59 2.73 3.25
CA ILE A 91 -16.27 1.68 4.02
C ILE A 91 -15.39 0.44 4.11
N PHE A 92 -14.81 0.00 2.99
CA PHE A 92 -13.89 -1.14 2.97
C PHE A 92 -12.63 -0.90 3.83
N HIS A 93 -12.07 0.31 3.83
CA HIS A 93 -10.93 0.67 4.69
C HIS A 93 -11.28 0.45 6.16
N ALA A 94 -12.43 0.97 6.61
CA ALA A 94 -12.91 0.81 7.98
C ALA A 94 -13.17 -0.65 8.33
N VAL A 95 -13.80 -1.42 7.42
CA VAL A 95 -14.05 -2.85 7.62
C VAL A 95 -12.74 -3.63 7.75
N ILE A 96 -11.74 -3.38 6.90
CA ILE A 96 -10.42 -4.01 6.98
C ILE A 96 -9.74 -3.66 8.31
N GLN A 97 -9.84 -2.40 8.74
CA GLN A 97 -9.27 -1.94 10.00
C GLN A 97 -9.85 -2.73 11.19
N GLU A 98 -11.18 -2.76 11.30
CA GLU A 98 -11.88 -3.39 12.42
C GLU A 98 -11.81 -4.92 12.37
N CYS A 99 -12.06 -5.51 11.19
CA CYS A 99 -12.23 -6.95 11.03
C CYS A 99 -10.91 -7.71 10.93
N LEU A 100 -9.84 -7.09 10.42
CA LEU A 100 -8.54 -7.75 10.21
C LEU A 100 -7.47 -7.15 11.12
N LEU A 101 -7.18 -5.85 10.98
CA LEU A 101 -5.97 -5.26 11.56
C LEU A 101 -6.06 -5.13 13.08
N ASP A 102 -7.17 -4.62 13.60
CA ASP A 102 -7.38 -4.48 15.04
C ASP A 102 -7.39 -5.85 15.75
N LYS A 103 -7.91 -6.90 15.09
CA LYS A 103 -7.86 -8.27 15.62
C LYS A 103 -6.42 -8.79 15.71
N ILE A 104 -5.58 -8.51 14.73
CA ILE A 104 -4.16 -8.90 14.73
C ILE A 104 -3.37 -8.09 15.76
N ASN A 105 -3.61 -6.78 15.83
CA ASN A 105 -2.93 -5.88 16.76
C ASN A 105 -3.19 -6.23 18.22
N ARG A 106 -4.43 -6.60 18.56
CA ARG A 106 -4.79 -7.08 19.91
C ARG A 106 -3.95 -8.29 20.36
N LYS A 107 -3.44 -9.09 19.42
CA LYS A 107 -2.57 -10.23 19.71
C LYS A 107 -1.08 -9.88 19.81
N MET A 108 -0.63 -8.79 19.16
CA MET A 108 0.80 -8.49 18.98
C MET A 108 1.38 -7.44 19.93
N HIS A 109 0.59 -6.85 20.82
CA HIS A 109 1.03 -5.90 21.87
C HIS A 109 2.09 -4.88 21.40
N LEU A 110 1.87 -4.24 20.25
CA LEU A 110 2.80 -3.30 19.65
C LEU A 110 2.79 -1.94 20.37
N SER A 111 3.91 -1.21 20.33
CA SER A 111 3.96 0.19 20.78
C SER A 111 3.10 1.09 19.88
N LYS A 112 2.63 2.24 20.38
CA LYS A 112 1.75 3.17 19.63
C LYS A 112 2.30 3.53 18.24
N ILE A 113 3.59 3.82 18.13
CA ILE A 113 4.25 4.16 16.85
C ILE A 113 4.31 2.94 15.91
N LYS A 114 4.60 1.74 16.45
CA LYS A 114 4.61 0.51 15.65
C LYS A 114 3.21 0.13 15.19
N HIS A 115 2.20 0.37 16.02
CA HIS A 115 0.79 0.10 15.73
C HIS A 115 0.33 0.90 14.50
N THR A 116 0.44 2.22 14.51
CA THR A 116 0.04 3.06 13.36
C THR A 116 0.75 2.65 12.07
N LYS A 117 2.04 2.31 12.15
CA LYS A 117 2.84 1.84 11.02
C LYS A 117 2.46 0.44 10.53
N PHE A 118 1.97 -0.41 11.44
CA PHE A 118 1.46 -1.74 11.14
C PHE A 118 0.11 -1.61 10.43
N ASP A 119 -0.79 -0.75 10.93
CA ASP A 119 -2.10 -0.48 10.33
C ASP A 119 -1.97 0.02 8.90
N GLU A 120 -1.16 1.06 8.69
CA GLU A 120 -0.83 1.59 7.36
C GLU A 120 -0.35 0.48 6.41
N SER A 121 0.56 -0.38 6.89
CA SER A 121 1.07 -1.48 6.06
C SER A 121 0.06 -2.60 5.85
N GLY A 122 -0.83 -2.83 6.81
CA GLY A 122 -1.92 -3.78 6.73
C GLY A 122 -2.97 -3.39 5.69
N GLN A 123 -3.38 -2.12 5.70
CA GLN A 123 -4.30 -1.56 4.72
C GLN A 123 -3.70 -1.64 3.30
N LEU A 124 -2.47 -1.15 3.13
CA LEU A 124 -1.81 -1.14 1.83
C LEU A 124 -1.50 -2.55 1.32
N SER A 125 -1.06 -3.49 2.18
CA SER A 125 -0.85 -4.88 1.74
C SER A 125 -2.15 -5.57 1.33
N THR A 126 -3.26 -5.33 2.03
CA THR A 126 -4.57 -5.88 1.66
C THR A 126 -5.00 -5.35 0.30
N PHE A 127 -4.91 -4.03 0.09
CA PHE A 127 -5.21 -3.41 -1.20
C PHE A 127 -4.31 -3.94 -2.32
N TYR A 128 -2.99 -3.92 -2.15
CA TYR A 128 -2.08 -4.38 -3.20
C TYR A 128 -2.26 -5.86 -3.52
N MET A 129 -2.59 -6.70 -2.55
CA MET A 129 -2.87 -8.12 -2.78
C MET A 129 -4.10 -8.31 -3.68
N LEU A 130 -5.22 -7.65 -3.34
CA LEU A 130 -6.45 -7.72 -4.12
C LEU A 130 -6.25 -7.11 -5.52
N SER A 131 -5.62 -5.94 -5.61
CA SER A 131 -5.37 -5.25 -6.89
C SER A 131 -4.36 -5.99 -7.77
N CYS A 132 -3.33 -6.62 -7.21
CA CYS A 132 -2.41 -7.46 -7.98
C CYS A 132 -3.12 -8.70 -8.52
N GLY A 133 -3.90 -9.39 -7.69
CA GLY A 133 -4.65 -10.57 -8.11
C GLY A 133 -5.61 -10.26 -9.25
N TRP A 134 -6.41 -9.20 -9.09
CA TRP A 134 -7.36 -8.76 -10.11
C TRP A 134 -6.68 -8.21 -11.36
N GLY A 135 -5.66 -7.37 -11.22
CA GLY A 135 -4.92 -6.86 -12.38
C GLY A 135 -4.23 -7.99 -13.16
N THR A 136 -3.67 -8.98 -12.47
CA THR A 136 -3.07 -10.16 -13.10
C THR A 136 -4.12 -11.00 -13.83
N SER A 137 -5.32 -11.19 -13.25
CA SER A 137 -6.38 -11.93 -13.95
C SER A 137 -6.79 -11.25 -15.26
N ILE A 138 -6.84 -9.92 -15.30
CA ILE A 138 -7.11 -9.15 -16.52
C ILE A 138 -5.96 -9.31 -17.53
N LEU A 139 -4.70 -9.23 -17.08
CA LEU A 139 -3.54 -9.42 -17.96
C LEU A 139 -3.52 -10.80 -18.64
N LEU A 140 -3.97 -11.83 -17.92
CA LEU A 140 -4.10 -13.19 -18.44
C LEU A 140 -5.31 -13.34 -19.37
N SER A 141 -6.48 -12.79 -19.01
CA SER A 141 -7.70 -12.91 -19.83
C SER A 141 -7.57 -12.19 -21.17
N GLU A 142 -6.92 -11.02 -21.17
CA GLU A 142 -6.69 -10.22 -22.38
C GLU A 142 -5.41 -10.61 -23.13
N ASN A 143 -4.69 -11.63 -22.66
CA ASN A 143 -3.44 -12.12 -23.25
C ASN A 143 -2.38 -11.02 -23.51
N ILE A 144 -2.36 -9.96 -22.69
CA ILE A 144 -1.53 -8.76 -22.91
C ILE A 144 -0.03 -9.09 -22.83
N LEU A 145 0.34 -10.05 -21.97
CA LEU A 145 1.74 -10.41 -21.72
C LEU A 145 2.35 -11.38 -22.75
N SER A 146 1.59 -11.84 -23.73
CA SER A 146 2.08 -12.80 -24.74
C SER A 146 3.18 -12.23 -25.65
N SER A 147 3.08 -10.95 -26.01
CA SER A 147 4.07 -10.23 -26.79
C SER A 147 4.20 -8.79 -26.31
N PRO A 148 5.42 -8.23 -26.19
CA PRO A 148 5.60 -6.82 -25.86
C PRO A 148 4.90 -5.87 -26.83
N VAL A 149 4.75 -6.29 -28.10
CA VAL A 149 4.11 -5.49 -29.18
C VAL A 149 2.65 -5.16 -28.85
N ASN A 150 1.96 -6.05 -28.13
CA ASN A 150 0.56 -5.87 -27.73
C ASN A 150 0.34 -4.61 -26.87
N LEU A 151 1.40 -4.04 -26.28
CA LEU A 151 1.33 -2.83 -25.46
C LEU A 151 1.04 -1.56 -26.28
N TRP A 152 1.43 -1.51 -27.56
CA TRP A 152 1.19 -0.36 -28.44
C TRP A 152 0.46 -0.70 -29.74
N GLU A 153 0.43 -1.97 -30.13
CA GLU A 153 -0.30 -2.41 -31.32
C GLU A 153 -1.80 -2.11 -31.20
N GLY A 154 -2.38 -1.56 -32.26
CA GLY A 154 -3.78 -1.13 -32.28
C GLY A 154 -4.09 0.08 -31.40
N TYR A 155 -3.07 0.82 -30.94
CA TYR A 155 -3.31 2.10 -30.26
C TYR A 155 -3.97 3.11 -31.22
N PRO A 156 -4.99 3.87 -30.79
CA PRO A 156 -5.47 4.02 -29.41
C PRO A 156 -6.39 2.88 -28.92
N HIS A 157 -6.15 2.39 -27.70
CA HIS A 157 -6.96 1.35 -27.05
C HIS A 157 -8.23 1.95 -26.40
N THR A 158 -9.12 2.49 -27.24
CA THR A 158 -10.32 3.21 -26.79
C THR A 158 -11.40 2.31 -26.20
N LEU A 159 -11.40 1.02 -26.55
CA LEU A 159 -12.35 0.03 -26.08
C LEU A 159 -11.72 -0.82 -24.97
N MET A 160 -12.35 -0.82 -23.80
CA MET A 160 -11.95 -1.65 -22.65
C MET A 160 -13.04 -2.68 -22.34
N PRO A 161 -12.68 -3.92 -22.00
CA PRO A 161 -13.62 -4.86 -21.40
C PRO A 161 -14.06 -4.33 -20.02
N PHE A 162 -15.24 -4.77 -19.56
CA PHE A 162 -15.80 -4.38 -18.26
C PHE A 162 -14.78 -4.47 -17.12
N GLN A 163 -14.08 -5.62 -17.03
CA GLN A 163 -13.12 -5.89 -15.96
C GLN A 163 -11.98 -4.86 -15.93
N MET A 164 -11.43 -4.52 -17.10
CA MET A 164 -10.35 -3.54 -17.20
C MET A 164 -10.84 -2.14 -16.85
N LYS A 165 -12.00 -1.72 -17.38
CA LYS A 165 -12.55 -0.41 -17.06
C LYS A 165 -12.87 -0.28 -15.58
N PHE A 166 -13.54 -1.28 -15.01
CA PHE A 166 -13.92 -1.28 -13.61
C PHE A 166 -12.71 -1.32 -12.68
N PHE A 167 -11.64 -2.03 -13.08
CA PHE A 167 -10.37 -2.02 -12.38
C PHE A 167 -9.79 -0.60 -12.29
N TYR A 168 -9.70 0.14 -13.40
CA TYR A 168 -9.18 1.51 -13.43
C TYR A 168 -10.00 2.47 -12.56
N ILE A 169 -11.34 2.43 -12.67
CA ILE A 169 -12.24 3.24 -11.82
C ILE A 169 -11.99 2.92 -10.35
N SER A 170 -11.87 1.64 -10.00
CA SER A 170 -11.62 1.19 -8.63
C SER A 170 -10.24 1.64 -8.11
N GLN A 171 -9.20 1.62 -8.95
CA GLN A 171 -7.87 2.11 -8.55
C GLN A 171 -7.87 3.62 -8.29
N LEU A 172 -8.53 4.40 -9.15
CA LEU A 172 -8.66 5.86 -8.96
C LEU A 172 -9.50 6.18 -7.72
N ALA A 173 -10.62 5.50 -7.53
CA ALA A 173 -11.47 5.60 -6.36
C ALA A 173 -10.71 5.30 -5.06
N TYR A 174 -9.89 4.24 -5.05
CA TYR A 174 -9.04 3.94 -3.90
C TYR A 174 -8.03 5.06 -3.65
N TRP A 175 -7.26 5.52 -4.62
CA TRP A 175 -6.29 6.58 -4.32
C TRP A 175 -6.96 7.91 -3.93
N LEU A 176 -8.18 8.18 -4.42
CA LEU A 176 -9.00 9.30 -3.94
C LEU A 176 -9.46 9.12 -2.49
N HIS A 177 -9.82 7.90 -2.05
CA HIS A 177 -10.26 7.62 -0.68
C HIS A 177 -9.16 7.98 0.34
N ALA A 178 -7.90 7.85 -0.04
CA ALA A 178 -6.78 8.13 0.83
C ALA A 178 -6.73 9.62 1.27
N VAL A 179 -7.32 10.54 0.51
CA VAL A 179 -7.34 11.98 0.84
C VAL A 179 -8.21 12.28 2.06
N PRO A 180 -9.52 11.97 2.09
CA PRO A 180 -10.32 12.14 3.31
C PRO A 180 -9.84 11.23 4.45
N GLU A 181 -9.22 10.08 4.15
CA GLU A 181 -8.64 9.21 5.17
C GLU A 181 -7.51 9.91 5.96
N LEU A 182 -6.72 10.80 5.34
CA LEU A 182 -5.72 11.58 6.08
C LEU A 182 -6.34 12.40 7.21
N TYR A 183 -7.56 12.90 6.98
CA TYR A 183 -8.34 13.64 7.97
C TYR A 183 -8.93 12.70 9.03
N PHE A 184 -9.51 11.57 8.64
CA PHE A 184 -10.06 10.59 9.59
C PHE A 184 -8.99 10.01 10.52
N GLN A 185 -7.77 9.80 10.02
CA GLN A 185 -6.63 9.30 10.81
C GLN A 185 -5.96 10.37 11.68
N LYS A 186 -6.42 11.63 11.63
CA LYS A 186 -5.80 12.77 12.31
C LYS A 186 -4.30 12.86 12.00
N THR A 187 -3.95 12.73 10.72
CA THR A 187 -2.57 12.87 10.25
C THR A 187 -2.03 14.22 10.68
N LYS A 188 -0.78 14.24 11.15
CA LYS A 188 -0.13 15.48 11.55
C LYS A 188 0.03 16.42 10.35
N SER A 189 -0.19 17.71 10.56
CA SER A 189 -0.09 18.73 9.51
C SER A 189 1.27 18.75 8.82
N GLU A 190 2.36 18.41 9.53
CA GLU A 190 3.71 18.29 8.98
C GLU A 190 3.87 17.16 7.95
N ASP A 191 3.07 16.08 8.06
CA ASP A 191 3.16 14.90 7.19
C ASP A 191 2.19 14.99 6.00
N ILE A 192 1.13 15.80 6.08
CA ILE A 192 0.08 15.92 5.05
C ILE A 192 0.66 16.24 3.65
N PRO A 193 1.55 17.23 3.46
CA PRO A 193 2.03 17.57 2.11
C PRO A 193 2.76 16.39 1.44
N ALA A 194 3.54 15.63 2.21
CA ALA A 194 4.26 14.47 1.69
C ALA A 194 3.31 13.33 1.30
N GLN A 195 2.25 13.11 2.09
CA GLN A 195 1.23 12.09 1.80
C GLN A 195 0.34 12.48 0.62
N VAL A 196 -0.08 13.74 0.53
CA VAL A 196 -0.82 14.25 -0.63
C VAL A 196 0.03 14.11 -1.89
N GLY A 197 1.30 14.50 -1.85
CA GLY A 197 2.21 14.29 -2.99
C GLY A 197 2.33 12.83 -3.42
N TYR A 198 2.38 11.90 -2.45
CA TYR A 198 2.37 10.46 -2.72
C TYR A 198 1.07 9.99 -3.38
N ILE A 199 -0.08 10.41 -2.87
CA ILE A 199 -1.41 10.09 -3.44
C ILE A 199 -1.55 10.68 -4.85
N SER A 200 -1.14 11.93 -5.05
CA SER A 200 -1.19 12.61 -6.35
C SER A 200 -0.36 11.90 -7.41
N LEU A 201 0.78 11.30 -7.05
CA LEU A 201 1.58 10.53 -8.00
C LEU A 201 0.81 9.30 -8.53
N TYR A 202 0.10 8.56 -7.67
CA TYR A 202 -0.75 7.46 -8.14
C TYR A 202 -1.87 7.95 -9.04
N LEU A 203 -2.63 8.95 -8.59
CA LEU A 203 -3.73 9.50 -9.36
C LEU A 203 -3.27 9.99 -10.74
N ALA A 204 -2.13 10.69 -10.81
CA ALA A 204 -1.59 11.20 -12.06
C ALA A 204 -1.20 10.08 -13.04
N HIS A 205 -0.54 9.02 -12.58
CA HIS A 205 -0.12 7.93 -13.48
C HIS A 205 -1.31 7.06 -13.92
N ILE A 206 -2.24 6.77 -13.01
CA ILE A 206 -3.43 5.95 -13.31
C ILE A 206 -4.37 6.72 -14.24
N ALA A 207 -4.68 7.99 -13.92
CA ALA A 207 -5.53 8.83 -14.76
C ALA A 207 -4.87 9.16 -16.10
N GLY A 208 -3.55 9.39 -16.11
CA GLY A 208 -2.79 9.60 -17.34
C GLY A 208 -2.88 8.41 -18.28
N ALA A 209 -2.69 7.18 -17.78
CA ALA A 209 -2.85 5.98 -18.59
C ALA A 209 -4.30 5.80 -19.10
N TYR A 210 -5.28 6.09 -18.25
CA TYR A 210 -6.71 5.97 -18.56
C TYR A 210 -7.19 6.94 -19.64
N ILE A 211 -6.87 8.23 -19.48
CA ILE A 211 -7.31 9.32 -20.37
C ILE A 211 -6.57 9.27 -21.71
N LEU A 212 -5.28 8.91 -21.70
CA LEU A 212 -4.48 8.83 -22.92
C LEU A 212 -4.67 7.50 -23.69
N ASN A 213 -5.62 6.64 -23.30
CA ASN A 213 -5.83 5.33 -23.89
C ASN A 213 -4.58 4.43 -23.90
N LEU A 214 -3.70 4.59 -22.91
CA LEU A 214 -2.51 3.74 -22.67
C LEU A 214 -2.85 2.61 -21.69
N ASN A 215 -4.07 2.08 -21.78
CA ASN A 215 -4.68 1.20 -20.79
C ASN A 215 -3.87 -0.10 -20.59
N ARG A 216 -3.34 -0.68 -21.67
CA ARG A 216 -2.55 -1.92 -21.59
C ARG A 216 -1.23 -1.71 -20.87
N LEU A 217 -0.48 -0.67 -21.26
CA LEU A 217 0.77 -0.29 -20.60
C LEU A 217 0.54 0.05 -19.13
N GLY A 218 -0.45 0.90 -18.84
CA GLY A 218 -0.78 1.31 -17.48
C GLY A 218 -1.12 0.12 -16.58
N LEU A 219 -1.90 -0.85 -17.08
CA LEU A 219 -2.23 -2.07 -16.34
C LEU A 219 -0.99 -2.88 -15.97
N VAL A 220 -0.10 -3.13 -16.93
CA VAL A 220 1.15 -3.87 -16.69
C VAL A 220 2.03 -3.16 -15.67
N LEU A 221 2.20 -1.85 -15.81
CA LEU A 221 3.03 -1.06 -14.90
C LEU A 221 2.43 -0.99 -13.48
N MET A 222 1.11 -0.87 -13.36
CA MET A 222 0.41 -0.90 -12.07
C MET A 222 0.58 -2.24 -11.37
N VAL A 223 0.34 -3.37 -12.05
CA VAL A 223 0.49 -4.72 -11.46
C VAL A 223 1.92 -4.95 -11.01
N LEU A 224 2.91 -4.62 -11.84
CA LEU A 224 4.32 -4.72 -11.49
C LEU A 224 4.65 -3.87 -10.24
N HIS A 225 4.19 -2.63 -10.20
CA HIS A 225 4.45 -1.72 -9.10
C HIS A 225 3.79 -2.21 -7.80
N TYR A 226 2.49 -2.54 -7.84
CA TYR A 226 1.75 -3.03 -6.69
C TYR A 226 2.31 -4.33 -6.15
N PHE A 227 2.81 -5.23 -6.99
CA PHE A 227 3.42 -6.47 -6.54
C PHE A 227 4.67 -6.21 -5.69
N ILE A 228 5.50 -5.26 -6.11
CA ILE A 228 6.71 -4.88 -5.37
C ILE A 228 6.35 -4.24 -4.03
N GLU A 229 5.37 -3.33 -4.02
CA GLU A 229 4.90 -2.68 -2.79
C GLU A 229 4.22 -3.68 -1.84
N LEU A 230 3.51 -4.68 -2.37
CA LEU A 230 2.94 -5.77 -1.58
C LEU A 230 4.04 -6.51 -0.81
N ILE A 231 5.13 -6.90 -1.47
CA ILE A 231 6.25 -7.59 -0.80
C ILE A 231 6.88 -6.67 0.27
N PHE A 232 6.98 -5.36 0.02
CA PHE A 232 7.46 -4.42 1.03
C PHE A 232 6.57 -4.40 2.29
N HIS A 233 5.27 -4.21 2.11
CA HIS A 233 4.33 -4.07 3.22
C HIS A 233 4.16 -5.38 3.99
N LEU A 234 4.09 -6.52 3.30
CA LEU A 234 4.10 -7.84 3.95
C LEU A 234 5.38 -8.06 4.76
N SER A 235 6.54 -7.70 4.19
CA SER A 235 7.82 -7.78 4.91
C SER A 235 7.84 -6.91 6.16
N ARG A 236 7.28 -5.70 6.07
CA ARG A 236 7.17 -4.75 7.19
C ARG A 236 6.24 -5.27 8.29
N MET A 237 5.11 -5.87 7.94
CA MET A 237 4.20 -6.51 8.91
C MET A 237 4.86 -7.71 9.61
N VAL A 238 5.51 -8.60 8.85
CA VAL A 238 6.24 -9.75 9.39
C VAL A 238 7.37 -9.29 10.32
N TYR A 239 8.08 -8.21 9.97
CA TYR A 239 9.12 -7.64 10.80
C TYR A 239 8.60 -7.07 12.12
N PHE A 240 7.40 -6.48 12.13
CA PHE A 240 6.77 -6.01 13.36
C PHE A 240 6.38 -7.17 14.29
N SER A 241 6.00 -8.33 13.74
CA SER A 241 5.77 -9.55 14.51
C SER A 241 7.07 -10.15 15.07
N ASN A 242 8.10 -10.26 14.22
CA ASN A 242 9.39 -10.80 14.63
C ASN A 242 10.53 -10.06 13.94
N GLN A 243 11.30 -9.32 14.73
CA GLN A 243 12.38 -8.47 14.24
C GLN A 243 13.53 -9.25 13.57
N ASN A 244 13.66 -10.56 13.84
CA ASN A 244 14.65 -11.42 13.21
C ASN A 244 14.29 -11.78 11.75
N ARG A 245 13.03 -11.61 11.34
CA ARG A 245 12.55 -11.95 10.00
C ARG A 245 12.77 -10.80 9.00
N GLN A 246 14.03 -10.59 8.65
CA GLN A 246 14.47 -9.52 7.73
C GLN A 246 14.56 -9.96 6.26
N PHE A 247 14.38 -11.25 5.98
CA PHE A 247 14.59 -11.82 4.65
C PHE A 247 13.70 -11.17 3.59
N GLY A 248 12.44 -10.89 3.91
CA GLY A 248 11.51 -10.25 2.98
C GLY A 248 11.99 -8.89 2.46
N PHE A 249 12.66 -8.09 3.30
CA PHE A 249 13.25 -6.82 2.84
C PHE A 249 14.42 -7.00 1.87
N LYS A 250 15.12 -8.13 1.91
CA LYS A 250 16.16 -8.45 0.91
C LYS A 250 15.53 -8.80 -0.42
N VAL A 251 14.49 -9.64 -0.40
CA VAL A 251 13.69 -10.00 -1.59
C VAL A 251 13.09 -8.75 -2.22
N TRP A 252 12.43 -7.91 -1.41
CA TRP A 252 11.90 -6.62 -1.86
C TRP A 252 12.97 -5.74 -2.50
N ALA A 253 14.17 -5.61 -1.90
CA ALA A 253 15.21 -4.76 -2.44
C ALA A 253 15.66 -5.20 -3.85
N VAL A 254 15.75 -6.51 -4.10
CA VAL A 254 16.05 -7.06 -5.43
C VAL A 254 14.90 -6.78 -6.39
N LEU A 255 13.67 -7.11 -5.98
CA LEU A 255 12.47 -6.89 -6.80
C LEU A 255 12.24 -5.41 -7.11
N PHE A 256 12.59 -4.51 -6.20
CA PHE A 256 12.51 -3.08 -6.40
C PHE A 256 13.39 -2.67 -7.59
N VAL A 257 14.67 -3.03 -7.59
CA VAL A 257 15.60 -2.68 -8.67
C VAL A 257 15.15 -3.28 -10.01
N VAL A 258 14.81 -4.58 -10.03
CA VAL A 258 14.31 -5.26 -11.23
C VAL A 258 13.05 -4.58 -11.75
N GLY A 259 12.12 -4.25 -10.85
CA GLY A 259 10.87 -3.57 -11.18
C GLY A 259 11.06 -2.19 -11.79
N ARG A 260 11.98 -1.37 -11.25
CA ARG A 260 12.28 -0.06 -11.85
C ARG A 260 12.85 -0.21 -13.26
N LEU A 261 13.76 -1.16 -13.46
CA LEU A 261 14.33 -1.44 -14.79
C LEU A 261 13.26 -1.88 -15.79
N LEU A 262 12.38 -2.80 -15.38
CA LEU A 262 11.26 -3.25 -16.20
C LEU A 262 10.27 -2.11 -16.50
N THR A 263 9.91 -1.30 -15.50
CA THR A 263 9.03 -0.13 -15.72
C THR A 263 9.61 0.82 -16.76
N LEU A 264 10.89 1.20 -16.64
CA LEU A 264 11.55 2.08 -17.60
C LEU A 264 11.64 1.44 -18.98
N SER A 265 12.06 0.17 -19.05
CA SER A 265 12.23 -0.55 -20.32
C SER A 265 10.91 -0.68 -21.08
N LEU A 266 9.83 -1.09 -20.41
CA LEU A 266 8.51 -1.22 -21.03
C LEU A 266 7.94 0.13 -21.46
N SER A 267 8.16 1.19 -20.66
CA SER A 267 7.69 2.53 -20.99
C SER A 267 8.40 3.10 -22.21
N VAL A 268 9.73 2.98 -22.26
CA VAL A 268 10.55 3.42 -23.42
C VAL A 268 10.24 2.58 -24.66
N LEU A 269 10.12 1.26 -24.51
CA LEU A 269 9.76 0.38 -25.62
C LEU A 269 8.39 0.75 -26.20
N THR A 270 7.38 0.92 -25.34
CA THR A 270 6.01 1.18 -25.78
C THR A 270 5.83 2.60 -26.33
N VAL A 271 6.22 3.61 -25.55
CA VAL A 271 5.95 5.02 -25.87
C VAL A 271 7.07 5.63 -26.72
N GLY A 272 8.32 5.28 -26.44
CA GLY A 272 9.50 5.83 -27.09
C GLY A 272 9.81 5.21 -28.45
N PHE A 273 9.53 3.91 -28.64
CA PHE A 273 9.78 3.21 -29.90
C PHE A 273 8.49 2.78 -30.59
N GLY A 274 7.60 2.05 -29.90
CA GLY A 274 6.37 1.50 -30.49
C GLY A 274 5.44 2.57 -31.06
N LEU A 275 4.95 3.47 -30.21
CA LEU A 275 4.10 4.58 -30.64
C LEU A 275 4.84 5.60 -31.50
N ALA A 276 6.15 5.71 -31.34
CA ALA A 276 6.98 6.60 -32.17
C ALA A 276 7.08 6.14 -33.63
N GLY A 277 7.16 4.82 -33.84
CA GLY A 277 7.21 4.20 -35.16
C GLY A 277 5.84 3.90 -35.77
N ALA A 278 4.74 4.14 -35.05
CA ALA A 278 3.40 3.89 -35.56
C ALA A 278 3.02 4.90 -36.66
N GLU A 279 2.25 4.44 -37.65
CA GLU A 279 1.82 5.25 -38.80
C GLU A 279 0.92 6.44 -38.38
N TRP A 280 0.09 6.23 -37.36
CA TRP A 280 -0.94 7.18 -36.91
C TRP A 280 -0.37 8.21 -35.93
N GLN A 281 0.36 9.20 -36.46
CA GLN A 281 0.90 10.34 -35.72
C GLN A 281 -0.08 11.52 -35.69
N GLY A 282 -0.12 12.25 -34.59
CA GLY A 282 -0.92 13.47 -34.43
C GLY A 282 -2.14 13.29 -33.51
N PRO A 283 -2.67 14.39 -32.95
CA PRO A 283 -3.83 14.32 -32.07
C PRO A 283 -5.12 14.21 -32.90
N ASN A 284 -5.96 13.23 -32.60
CA ASN A 284 -7.31 13.12 -33.14
C ASN A 284 -8.27 12.72 -32.01
N LEU A 285 -8.95 13.73 -31.46
CA LEU A 285 -9.87 13.57 -30.33
C LEU A 285 -11.07 12.68 -30.67
N ALA A 286 -11.56 12.71 -31.92
CA ALA A 286 -12.69 11.88 -32.35
C ALA A 286 -12.37 10.39 -32.31
N THR A 287 -11.11 10.03 -32.61
CA THR A 287 -10.62 8.65 -32.54
C THR A 287 -9.95 8.30 -31.20
N GLY A 288 -9.82 9.26 -30.28
CA GLY A 288 -9.07 9.08 -29.04
C GLY A 288 -7.56 8.91 -29.23
N ASN A 289 -7.01 9.33 -30.36
CA ASN A 289 -5.58 9.25 -30.64
C ASN A 289 -4.85 10.46 -30.03
N PHE A 290 -3.99 10.21 -29.04
CA PHE A 290 -3.14 11.22 -28.42
C PHE A 290 -1.65 11.07 -28.77
N ASN A 291 -1.31 10.27 -29.79
CA ASN A 291 0.07 9.97 -30.19
C ASN A 291 0.74 11.19 -30.83
N THR A 292 1.25 12.09 -30.00
CA THR A 292 2.05 13.24 -30.40
C THR A 292 3.41 13.20 -29.71
N PRO A 293 4.47 13.76 -30.30
CA PRO A 293 5.77 13.86 -29.63
C PRO A 293 5.66 14.52 -28.25
N PHE A 294 4.81 15.55 -28.11
CA PHE A 294 4.58 16.23 -26.84
C PHE A 294 4.02 15.30 -25.77
N VAL A 295 2.95 14.54 -26.08
CA VAL A 295 2.35 13.58 -25.13
C VAL A 295 3.33 12.46 -24.79
N ARG A 296 4.05 11.94 -25.79
CA ARG A 296 5.05 10.87 -25.59
C ARG A 296 6.18 11.32 -24.67
N ILE A 297 6.77 12.48 -24.93
CA ILE A 297 7.85 13.05 -24.12
C ILE A 297 7.34 13.35 -22.70
N SER A 298 6.14 13.92 -22.56
CA SER A 298 5.55 14.22 -21.25
C SER A 298 5.29 12.96 -20.43
N ALA A 299 4.74 11.91 -21.05
CA ALA A 299 4.50 10.63 -20.39
C ALA A 299 5.81 9.98 -19.95
N LEU A 300 6.82 9.92 -20.83
CA LEU A 300 8.14 9.38 -20.49
C LEU A 300 8.85 10.21 -19.42
N ALA A 301 8.78 11.54 -19.49
CA ALA A 301 9.35 12.42 -18.48
C ALA A 301 8.71 12.22 -17.11
N GLY A 302 7.37 12.12 -17.05
CA GLY A 302 6.64 11.86 -15.81
C GLY A 302 7.02 10.52 -15.17
N ILE A 303 7.11 9.46 -15.99
CA ILE A 303 7.55 8.14 -15.53
C ILE A 303 9.00 8.23 -15.04
N CYS A 304 9.94 8.75 -15.84
CA CYS A 304 11.34 8.86 -15.48
C CYS A 304 11.58 9.69 -14.20
N ALA A 305 10.90 10.83 -14.06
CA ALA A 305 10.99 11.67 -12.86
C ALA A 305 10.53 10.91 -11.62
N THR A 306 9.41 10.17 -11.72
CA THR A 306 8.88 9.38 -10.61
C THR A 306 9.77 8.19 -10.28
N GLN A 307 10.34 7.51 -11.28
CA GLN A 307 11.32 6.45 -11.06
C GLN A 307 12.58 6.98 -10.37
N ALA A 308 13.12 8.11 -10.83
CA ALA A 308 14.29 8.76 -10.21
C ALA A 308 14.01 9.15 -8.76
N PHE A 309 12.84 9.74 -8.49
CA PHE A 309 12.41 10.07 -7.13
C PHE A 309 12.33 8.84 -6.21
N MET A 310 11.76 7.73 -6.70
CA MET A 310 11.68 6.48 -5.93
C MET A 310 13.06 5.86 -5.68
N VAL A 311 13.94 5.85 -6.69
CA VAL A 311 15.32 5.36 -6.55
C VAL A 311 16.10 6.22 -5.55
N TRP A 312 15.94 7.55 -5.60
CA TRP A 312 16.55 8.44 -4.63
C TRP A 312 16.08 8.14 -3.20
N LYS A 313 14.77 7.95 -2.97
CA LYS A 313 14.23 7.51 -1.68
C LYS A 313 14.81 6.16 -1.24
N PHE A 314 14.91 5.20 -2.15
CA PHE A 314 15.46 3.88 -1.87
C PHE A 314 16.95 3.94 -1.47
N ILE A 315 17.77 4.68 -2.22
CA ILE A 315 19.20 4.85 -1.91
C ILE A 315 19.36 5.50 -0.54
N ASN A 316 18.63 6.58 -0.25
CA ASN A 316 18.68 7.23 1.06
C ASN A 316 18.29 6.28 2.19
N PHE A 317 17.28 5.44 1.98
CA PHE A 317 16.87 4.43 2.94
C PHE A 317 17.97 3.37 3.18
N GLN A 318 18.59 2.85 2.11
CA GLN A 318 19.67 1.87 2.22
C GLN A 318 20.92 2.47 2.89
N LEU A 319 21.30 3.69 2.51
CA LEU A 319 22.43 4.42 3.11
C LEU A 319 22.20 4.67 4.61
N ARG A 320 20.99 5.06 5.00
CA ARG A 320 20.63 5.20 6.41
C ARG A 320 20.80 3.87 7.16
N ARG A 321 20.26 2.79 6.61
CA ARG A 321 20.34 1.45 7.22
C ARG A 321 21.78 0.94 7.32
N TRP A 322 22.61 1.23 6.32
CA TRP A 322 24.01 0.88 6.35
C TRP A 322 24.78 1.66 7.42
N ARG A 323 24.54 2.97 7.55
CA ARG A 323 25.09 3.79 8.64
C ARG A 323 24.70 3.27 10.02
N GLU A 324 23.44 2.92 10.23
CA GLU A 324 22.94 2.37 11.50
C GLU A 324 23.63 1.02 11.85
N ARG A 325 23.87 0.16 10.85
CA ARG A 325 24.62 -1.10 11.03
C ARG A 325 26.11 -0.88 11.28
N ALA A 326 26.73 0.08 10.61
CA ALA A 326 28.13 0.42 10.83
C ALA A 326 28.34 0.95 12.25
N GLN A 327 27.44 1.82 12.72
CA GLN A 327 27.45 2.33 14.09
C GLN A 327 27.24 1.22 15.13
N SER A 328 26.29 0.29 14.89
CA SER A 328 26.08 -0.82 15.83
C SER A 328 27.27 -1.77 15.90
N LEU A 329 27.93 -2.04 14.78
CA LEU A 329 29.17 -2.84 14.74
C LEU A 329 30.32 -2.13 15.46
N GLN A 330 30.50 -0.82 15.25
CA GLN A 330 31.49 -0.01 15.97
C GLN A 330 31.26 -0.01 17.49
N LEU A 331 30.00 0.08 17.92
CA LEU A 331 29.64 0.00 19.35
C LEU A 331 29.90 -1.40 19.94
N GLN A 332 29.74 -2.46 19.14
CA GLN A 332 30.10 -3.82 19.57
C GLN A 332 31.61 -4.00 19.71
N LEU A 333 32.40 -3.45 18.78
CA LEU A 333 33.87 -3.50 18.83
C LEU A 333 34.47 -2.64 19.96
N ARG A 334 33.77 -1.57 20.38
CA ARG A 334 34.20 -0.68 21.48
C ARG A 334 33.82 -1.18 22.88
N LYS A 335 33.05 -2.26 23.02
CA LYS A 335 32.77 -2.83 24.35
C LYS A 335 34.05 -3.46 24.91
N PRO A 336 34.55 -3.03 26.08
CA PRO A 336 35.71 -3.67 26.70
C PRO A 336 35.39 -5.13 26.99
N ALA A 337 36.35 -6.01 26.73
CA ALA A 337 36.25 -7.43 27.06
C ALA A 337 35.87 -7.59 28.55
N PRO A 338 34.96 -8.52 28.92
CA PRO A 338 34.68 -8.77 30.31
C PRO A 338 36.00 -9.15 30.99
N ALA A 339 36.38 -8.41 32.02
CA ALA A 339 37.56 -8.70 32.82
C ALA A 339 37.46 -10.16 33.26
N LYS A 340 38.37 -11.02 32.76
CA LYS A 340 38.50 -12.41 33.21
C LYS A 340 38.72 -12.35 34.72
N GLY A 341 37.68 -12.72 35.48
CA GLY A 341 37.79 -12.92 36.92
C GLY A 341 38.93 -13.89 37.19
N LYS A 342 39.86 -13.47 38.06
CA LYS A 342 40.95 -14.31 38.59
C LYS A 342 40.35 -15.62 39.10
N SER A 343 40.57 -16.74 38.43
CA SER A 343 40.39 -18.05 39.06
C SER A 343 41.52 -18.19 40.09
N ARG A 344 41.17 -18.10 41.36
CA ARG A 344 42.04 -18.46 42.48
C ARG A 344 42.36 -19.95 42.31
N ARG A 345 43.60 -20.24 41.88
CA ARG A 345 44.11 -21.60 41.68
C ARG A 345 44.47 -22.15 43.04
N ASP A 346 43.64 -23.06 43.51
CA ASP A 346 43.86 -23.85 44.72
C ASP A 346 44.65 -25.12 44.36
N ARG A 347 45.85 -25.28 44.95
CA ARG A 347 46.53 -26.56 45.24
C ARG A 347 47.97 -26.33 45.73
N GLY A 348 48.25 -26.82 46.94
CA GLY A 348 49.60 -26.92 47.50
C GLY A 348 49.60 -27.42 48.94
N VAL A 349 49.70 -28.74 49.09
CA VAL A 349 49.69 -29.57 50.31
C VAL A 349 50.90 -29.34 51.24
N ALA A 350 50.66 -29.27 52.56
CA ALA A 350 51.56 -29.71 53.66
C ALA A 350 50.73 -29.71 54.97
N ALA A 351 50.28 -30.84 55.51
CA ALA A 351 50.97 -31.81 56.38
C ALA A 351 50.92 -31.46 57.89
N ASN A 352 50.36 -32.42 58.65
CA ASN A 352 50.40 -32.63 60.12
C ASN A 352 49.58 -31.65 61.00
N GLY A 353 48.80 -32.05 61.99
CA GLY A 353 48.47 -33.35 62.56
C GLY A 353 47.54 -33.19 63.78
N ILE A 354 46.69 -34.20 63.97
CA ILE A 354 46.33 -34.81 65.26
C ILE A 354 45.24 -34.13 66.15
N ASP A 355 44.34 -35.02 66.60
CA ASP A 355 43.36 -35.00 67.70
C ASP A 355 42.01 -34.25 67.58
N GLY A 356 40.94 -35.05 67.50
CA GLY A 356 40.12 -35.28 68.69
C GLY A 356 38.75 -34.59 68.82
N VAL A 357 37.71 -35.43 68.77
CA VAL A 357 36.52 -35.42 69.65
C VAL A 357 35.32 -34.51 69.32
N LEU A 358 34.17 -35.22 69.26
CA LEU A 358 32.75 -34.88 69.45
C LEU A 358 32.41 -33.55 70.17
N ALA A 359 31.33 -32.87 69.74
CA ALA A 359 30.06 -32.73 70.50
C ALA A 359 29.13 -31.64 69.93
N ASN A 360 27.83 -31.86 70.19
CA ASN A 360 26.67 -30.99 69.98
C ASN A 360 26.81 -29.56 70.51
N GLY A 361 26.01 -28.63 69.98
CA GLY A 361 25.65 -27.41 70.71
C GLY A 361 25.03 -26.32 69.86
N ALA A 362 23.81 -25.91 70.23
CA ALA A 362 23.06 -24.78 69.69
C ALA A 362 23.80 -23.43 69.88
N ASP A 363 23.55 -22.46 69.00
CA ASP A 363 22.81 -21.22 69.34
C ASP A 363 22.77 -20.21 68.18
N SER A 364 21.64 -19.50 68.09
CA SER A 364 21.47 -18.21 67.41
C SER A 364 21.82 -17.10 68.43
N PRO A 365 22.21 -15.86 68.05
CA PRO A 365 21.20 -14.88 67.66
C PRO A 365 21.61 -13.80 66.63
N ARG A 366 20.56 -13.29 65.97
CA ARG A 366 20.36 -12.00 65.27
C ARG A 366 21.40 -10.88 65.45
N THR A 367 21.59 -10.10 64.38
CA THR A 367 21.43 -8.62 64.43
C THR A 367 20.92 -8.07 63.09
N ARG A 368 20.16 -6.97 63.20
CA ARG A 368 19.28 -6.30 62.23
C ARG A 368 19.85 -4.90 61.92
N LYS A 369 19.36 -4.30 60.83
CA LYS A 369 19.31 -2.85 60.45
C LYS A 369 20.42 -2.40 59.47
N GLU A 370 20.19 -1.51 58.51
CA GLU A 370 19.01 -0.71 58.10
C GLU A 370 19.24 -0.18 56.67
N LYS A 371 18.14 0.16 55.98
CA LYS A 371 18.10 1.02 54.78
C LYS A 371 18.38 2.47 55.18
N LEU A 372 18.92 3.27 54.25
CA LEU A 372 18.68 4.71 54.21
C LEU A 372 18.70 5.25 52.77
N SER A 373 17.56 5.91 52.47
CA SER A 373 17.21 6.93 51.45
C SER A 373 17.80 6.85 50.05
#